data_AF-A0A2X3BZ51-F1
#
_entry.id   AF-A0A2X3BZ51-F1
#
_cell.length_a   1.000
_cell.length_b   1.000
_cell.length_c   1.000
_cell.angle_alpha   90.00
_cell.angle_beta   90.00
_cell.angle_gamma   90.00
#
_symmetry.space_group_name_H-M   'P 1'
#
loop_
_entity.id
_entity.type
_entity.pdbx_description
1 polymer ?
#
loop_
_entity_poly.entity_id
_entity_poly.type
_entity_poly.pdbx_seq_one_letter_code
_entity_poly.pdbx_strand_id
1 'polypeptide(L)'
;MTTPLTWHDVLADEKQQPYFLNTLKTVAEERQSGITIYPPQKDVFNAFRFTELGDVKVVILGQDPITARVRPTVWRSQFVRASRSRLRC
;
A
#
# COMPACT_ATOMS: atom_id res chain seq x y z
N MET A 1 29.24 4.31 11.13
CA MET A 1 28.63 3.86 9.86
C MET A 1 27.14 4.14 9.98
N THR A 2 26.58 4.98 9.11
CA THR A 2 25.17 5.38 9.21
C THR A 2 24.33 4.38 8.43
N THR A 3 23.52 3.57 9.12
CA THR A 3 22.56 2.69 8.44
C THR A 3 21.49 3.56 7.79
N PRO A 4 21.20 3.40 6.49
CA PRO A 4 20.14 4.17 5.85
C PRO A 4 18.78 3.80 6.46
N LEU A 5 17.97 4.82 6.75
CA LEU A 5 16.62 4.65 7.29
C LEU A 5 15.77 3.83 6.33
N THR A 6 14.99 2.89 6.88
CA THR A 6 14.04 2.06 6.13
C THR A 6 12.60 2.51 6.35
N TRP A 7 11.69 2.05 5.49
CA TRP A 7 10.25 2.20 5.71
C TRP A 7 9.78 1.51 7.00
N HIS A 8 10.49 0.47 7.43
CA HIS A 8 10.15 -0.21 8.68
C HIS A 8 10.44 0.68 9.89
N ASP A 9 11.58 1.36 9.88
CA ASP A 9 12.02 2.23 10.98
C ASP A 9 11.05 3.41 11.16
N VAL A 10 10.65 4.05 10.06
CA VAL A 10 9.85 5.29 10.11
C VAL A 10 8.34 5.05 10.24
N LEU A 11 7.84 3.86 9.88
CA LEU A 11 6.41 3.52 9.98
C LEU A 11 6.10 2.56 11.14
N ALA A 12 7.07 2.19 11.96
CA ALA A 12 6.88 1.24 13.06
C ALA A 12 5.76 1.70 14.00
N ASP A 13 5.86 2.93 14.49
CA ASP A 13 4.88 3.51 15.43
C ASP A 13 3.54 3.80 14.75
N GLU A 14 3.57 4.19 13.48
CA GLU A 14 2.36 4.47 12.70
C GLU A 14 1.50 3.22 12.51
N LYS A 15 2.13 2.05 12.30
CA LYS A 15 1.44 0.76 12.18
C LYS A 15 0.74 0.33 13.47
N GLN A 16 1.16 0.85 14.62
CA GLN A 16 0.53 0.57 15.90
C GLN A 16 -0.65 1.50 16.21
N GLN A 17 -0.86 2.54 15.41
CA GLN A 17 -1.94 3.48 15.67
C GLN A 17 -3.30 2.80 15.53
N PRO A 18 -4.27 3.10 16.42
CA PRO A 18 -5.58 2.44 16.40
C PRO A 18 -6.29 2.52 15.05
N TYR A 19 -6.17 3.65 14.34
CA TYR A 19 -6.81 3.83 13.05
C TYR A 19 -6.24 2.89 11.97
N PHE A 20 -4.93 2.65 11.98
CA PHE A 20 -4.25 1.77 11.03
C PHE A 20 -4.67 0.31 11.28
N LEU A 21 -4.63 -0.12 12.54
CA LEU A 21 -5.06 -1.46 12.96
C LEU A 21 -6.53 -1.70 12.64
N ASN A 22 -7.41 -0.73 12.93
CA ASN A 22 -8.83 -0.82 12.62
C ASN A 22 -9.07 -0.93 11.10
N THR A 23 -8.35 -0.16 10.28
CA THR A 23 -8.46 -0.22 8.82
C THR A 23 -8.10 -1.61 8.29
N LEU A 24 -6.99 -2.19 8.76
CA LEU A 24 -6.60 -3.55 8.37
C LEU A 24 -7.60 -4.60 8.82
N LYS A 25 -8.15 -4.44 10.03
CA LYS A 25 -9.16 -5.34 10.58
C LYS A 25 -10.44 -5.31 9.75
N THR A 26 -10.97 -4.13 9.44
CA THR A 26 -12.18 -3.99 8.61
C THR A 26 -12.00 -4.63 7.23
N VAL A 27 -10.88 -4.36 6.56
CA VAL A 27 -10.57 -4.97 5.26
C VAL A 27 -10.45 -6.50 5.36
N ALA A 28 -9.89 -7.03 6.45
CA ALA A 28 -9.79 -8.47 6.67
C ALA A 28 -11.17 -9.12 6.91
N GLU A 29 -12.03 -8.48 7.70
CA GLU A 29 -13.40 -8.93 7.96
C GLU A 29 -14.24 -8.93 6.67
N GLU A 30 -14.12 -7.91 5.83
CA GLU A 30 -14.79 -7.85 4.53
C GLU A 30 -14.30 -8.96 3.58
N ARG A 31 -13.00 -9.28 3.58
CA ARG A 31 -12.50 -10.44 2.82
C ARG A 31 -13.09 -11.75 3.33
N GLN A 32 -13.19 -11.91 4.65
CA GLN A 32 -13.75 -13.10 5.28
C GLN A 32 -15.26 -13.25 5.04
N SER A 33 -15.99 -12.13 4.91
CA SER A 33 -17.42 -12.14 4.57
C SER A 33 -17.71 -12.45 3.10
N GLY A 34 -16.66 -12.69 2.30
CA GLY A 34 -16.76 -13.06 0.89
C GLY A 34 -16.67 -11.89 -0.08
N ILE A 35 -16.41 -10.66 0.40
CA ILE A 35 -16.22 -9.50 -0.48
C ILE A 35 -14.84 -9.60 -1.13
N THR A 36 -14.83 -9.54 -2.46
CA THR A 36 -13.58 -9.53 -3.22
C THR A 36 -12.94 -8.14 -3.17
N ILE A 37 -11.87 -8.00 -2.39
CA ILE A 37 -11.11 -6.75 -2.27
C ILE A 37 -9.79 -6.84 -3.04
N TYR A 38 -9.54 -5.83 -3.86
CA TYR A 38 -8.28 -5.68 -4.60
C TYR A 38 -7.38 -4.61 -3.96
N PRO A 39 -6.05 -4.77 -4.06
CA PRO A 39 -5.33 -5.94 -4.57
C PRO A 39 -5.36 -7.12 -3.56
N PRO A 40 -4.83 -8.32 -3.91
CA PRO A 40 -4.59 -9.37 -2.93
C PRO A 40 -3.77 -8.86 -1.74
N GLN A 41 -4.00 -9.40 -0.54
CA GLN A 41 -3.39 -8.90 0.70
C GLN A 41 -1.85 -8.78 0.62
N LYS A 42 -1.20 -9.76 -0.01
CA LYS A 42 0.27 -9.78 -0.20
C LYS A 42 0.81 -8.60 -1.03
N ASP A 43 -0.05 -7.96 -1.82
CA ASP A 43 0.33 -6.94 -2.80
C ASP A 43 0.01 -5.51 -2.34
N VAL A 44 -0.72 -5.34 -1.23
CA VAL A 44 -1.17 -4.04 -0.70
C VAL A 44 0.00 -3.08 -0.46
N PHE A 45 1.11 -3.59 0.08
CA PHE A 45 2.28 -2.77 0.44
C PHE A 45 3.46 -2.91 -0.54
N ASN A 46 3.20 -3.38 -1.77
CA ASN A 46 4.25 -3.59 -2.77
C ASN A 46 5.05 -2.32 -3.11
N ALA A 47 4.44 -1.13 -2.96
CA ALA A 47 5.14 0.15 -3.13
C ALA A 47 6.41 0.24 -2.27
N PHE A 48 6.26 -0.03 -0.97
CA PHE A 48 7.34 0.03 0.01
C PHE A 48 8.31 -1.12 -0.14
N ARG A 49 7.82 -2.31 -0.53
CA ARG A 49 8.67 -3.48 -0.77
C ARG A 49 9.61 -3.29 -1.96
N PHE A 50 9.15 -2.63 -3.02
CA PHE A 50 9.95 -2.49 -4.25
C PHE A 50 10.90 -1.29 -4.24
N THR A 51 10.63 -0.28 -3.42
CA THR A 51 11.46 0.92 -3.31
C THR A 51 11.67 1.24 -1.84
N GLU A 52 12.86 0.96 -1.32
CA GLU A 52 13.23 1.31 0.05
C GLU A 52 13.28 2.84 0.23
N LEU A 53 13.12 3.33 1.46
CA LEU A 53 12.98 4.76 1.74
C LEU A 53 14.14 5.59 1.16
N GLY A 54 15.38 5.14 1.35
CA GLY A 54 16.58 5.82 0.82
C GLY A 54 16.72 5.76 -0.71
N ASP A 55 15.99 4.88 -1.39
CA ASP A 55 16.02 4.70 -2.84
C ASP A 55 14.96 5.52 -3.57
N VAL A 56 14.07 6.21 -2.85
CA VAL A 56 12.99 7.02 -3.43
C VAL A 56 13.59 8.25 -4.12
N LYS A 57 13.28 8.41 -5.41
CA LYS A 57 13.67 9.59 -6.20
C LYS A 57 12.47 10.40 -6.70
N VAL A 58 11.38 9.71 -6.99
CA VAL A 58 10.14 10.29 -7.54
C VAL A 58 8.96 9.57 -6.89
N VAL A 59 7.97 10.35 -6.49
CA VAL A 59 6.72 9.85 -5.90
C VAL A 59 5.58 10.18 -6.87
N ILE A 60 4.83 9.15 -7.28
CA ILE A 60 3.62 9.31 -8.10
C ILE A 60 2.44 8.84 -7.27
N LEU A 61 1.46 9.73 -7.08
CA LEU A 61 0.27 9.45 -6.25
C LEU A 61 -0.89 9.02 -7.13
N GLY A 62 -1.48 7.87 -6.81
CA GLY A 62 -2.75 7.41 -7.38
C GLY A 62 -3.90 7.62 -6.39
N GLN A 63 -5.15 7.58 -6.88
CA GLN A 63 -6.33 7.74 -6.02
C GLN A 63 -6.86 6.42 -5.46
N ASP A 64 -7.14 5.44 -6.30
CA ASP A 64 -7.65 4.14 -5.87
C ASP A 64 -6.87 3.04 -6.62
N PRO A 65 -6.68 1.84 -6.03
CA PRO A 65 -6.15 0.70 -6.78
C PRO A 65 -6.99 0.47 -8.03
N ILE A 66 -6.34 0.08 -9.14
CA ILE A 66 -7.06 -0.29 -10.36
C ILE A 66 -8.00 -1.45 -10.01
N THR A 67 -9.30 -1.16 -9.99
CA THR A 67 -10.32 -2.19 -9.83
C THR A 67 -10.43 -2.91 -11.17
N ALA A 68 -10.04 -4.19 -11.21
CA ALA A 68 -10.48 -5.06 -12.29
C ALA A 68 -12.01 -4.99 -12.28
N ARG A 69 -12.61 -4.46 -13.35
CA ARG A 69 -14.01 -4.08 -13.44
C ARG A 69 -14.94 -5.24 -13.08
N VAL A 70 -15.31 -5.31 -11.80
CA VAL A 70 -16.43 -6.05 -11.26
C VAL A 70 -17.05 -5.14 -10.19
N ARG A 71 -18.21 -4.56 -10.47
CA ARG A 71 -19.04 -3.90 -9.45
C ARG A 71 -19.99 -4.96 -8.85
N PRO A 72 -20.47 -4.86 -7.59
CA PRO A 72 -20.68 -3.61 -6.85
C PRO A 72 -20.37 -3.70 -5.33
N THR A 73 -19.21 -3.23 -4.87
CA THR A 73 -19.09 -2.50 -3.60
C THR A 73 -17.74 -1.79 -3.58
N VAL A 74 -17.77 -0.47 -3.68
CA VAL A 74 -16.57 0.37 -3.77
C VAL A 74 -16.28 0.94 -2.39
N TRP A 75 -15.21 0.47 -1.74
CA TRP A 75 -14.56 1.16 -0.64
C TRP A 75 -13.42 2.01 -1.22
N ARG A 76 -13.46 3.32 -0.96
CA ARG A 76 -12.53 4.34 -1.49
C ARG A 76 -11.54 4.69 -0.39
N SER A 77 -10.25 4.41 -0.57
CA SER A 77 -9.19 4.95 0.31
C SER A 77 -7.82 4.88 -0.37
N GLN A 78 -7.13 6.02 -0.33
CA GLN A 78 -5.97 6.40 -1.13
C GLN A 78 -4.68 5.70 -0.69
N PHE A 79 -3.82 5.34 -1.65
CA PHE A 79 -2.47 4.87 -1.34
C PHE A 79 -1.42 5.19 -2.42
N VAL A 80 -0.22 5.54 -1.98
CA VAL A 80 0.94 6.07 -2.73
C VAL A 80 1.80 4.93 -3.31
N ARG A 81 2.30 5.06 -4.56
CA ARG A 81 3.28 4.11 -5.14
C ARG A 81 4.49 4.84 -5.75
N ALA A 82 5.68 4.62 -5.20
CA ALA A 82 6.95 5.02 -5.82
C ALA A 82 7.33 4.02 -6.94
N SER A 83 7.74 4.50 -8.12
CA SER A 83 8.14 3.65 -9.26
C SER A 83 9.57 3.97 -9.70
N ARG A 84 10.36 2.94 -10.02
CA ARG A 84 11.69 3.04 -10.66
C ARG A 84 11.50 3.14 -12.18
N SER A 85 11.96 4.25 -12.76
CA SER A 85 12.05 4.45 -14.20
C SER A 85 13.17 3.60 -14.81
N ARG A 86 12.80 2.64 -15.67
CA ARG A 86 13.59 2.25 -16.85
C ARG A 86 12.70 2.48 -18.07
N LEU A 87 12.79 3.68 -18.63
CA LEU A 87 12.37 3.94 -19.99
C LEU A 87 13.43 3.35 -20.93
N ARG A 88 13.04 2.33 -21.69
CA ARG A 88 13.64 1.97 -22.98
C ARG A 88 12.52 1.99 -24.01
N CYS A 89 12.60 2.99 -24.87
CA CYS A 89 12.31 3.09 -26.30
C CYS A 89 11.85 4.51 -26.57
#